data_AF-A0A7J3JU02-F1
#
_entry.id   AF-A0A7J3JU02-F1
#
_cell.length_a   1.000
_cell.length_b   1.000
_cell.length_c   1.000
_cell.angle_alpha   90.00
_cell.angle_beta   90.00
_cell.angle_gamma   90.00
#
_symmetry.space_group_name_H-M   'P 1'
#
loop_
_entity.id
_entity.type
_entity.pdbx_description
1 polymer ?
#
loop_
_entity_poly.entity_id
_entity_poly.type
_entity_poly.pdbx_seq_one_letter_code
_entity_poly.pdbx_strand_id
1 'polypeptide(L)'
;MLYVVKVSGEIPLKSYRTRPRFESRLVNNIKDALSRSGFKCYDITVSGGVIYVECDEGAEKVIKDVFGVHKVCRATKYEFKDLNDIT
;
A
#
# COMPACT_ATOMS: atom_id res chain seq x y z
N MET A 1 3.92 -9.04 7.25
CA MET A 1 3.07 -7.96 7.79
C MET A 1 2.29 -7.32 6.64
N LEU A 2 1.02 -6.97 6.86
CA LEU A 2 0.23 -6.25 5.86
C LEU A 2 0.25 -4.76 6.16
N TYR A 3 0.48 -3.97 5.12
CA TYR A 3 0.49 -2.52 5.16
C TYR A 3 -0.53 -1.97 4.18
N VAL A 4 -1.29 -0.98 4.62
CA VAL A 4 -2.23 -0.20 3.83
C VAL A 4 -1.63 1.17 3.56
N VAL A 5 -1.42 1.48 2.30
CA VAL A 5 -0.82 2.72 1.83
C VAL A 5 -1.93 3.59 1.24
N LYS A 6 -2.15 4.75 1.87
CA LYS A 6 -3.06 5.78 1.37
C LYS A 6 -2.28 6.80 0.58
N VAL A 7 -2.70 7.01 -0.65
CA VAL A 7 -2.35 8.16 -1.49
C VAL A 7 -3.08 9.42 -1.01
N SER A 8 -2.56 10.59 -1.37
CA SER A 8 -3.23 11.88 -1.11
C SER A 8 -4.66 11.87 -1.66
N GLY A 9 -5.60 12.45 -0.91
CA GLY A 9 -7.04 12.49 -1.25
C GLY A 9 -7.37 13.18 -2.58
N GLU A 10 -6.43 13.92 -3.14
CA GLU A 10 -6.56 14.57 -4.46
C GLU A 10 -6.27 13.63 -5.64
N ILE A 11 -5.57 12.52 -5.41
CA ILE A 11 -5.20 11.55 -6.45
C ILE A 11 -6.39 10.68 -6.89
N PRO A 12 -7.26 10.18 -5.99
CA PRO A 12 -8.50 9.52 -6.37
C PRO A 12 -9.46 10.40 -7.20
N LEU A 13 -9.35 11.73 -7.08
CA LEU A 13 -10.14 12.71 -7.86
C LEU A 13 -9.67 12.86 -9.31
N LYS A 14 -8.52 12.27 -9.68
CA LYS A 14 -8.04 12.29 -11.06
C LYS A 14 -8.90 11.39 -11.94
N SER A 15 -8.98 11.74 -13.22
CA SER A 15 -9.69 10.95 -14.24
C SER A 15 -9.25 9.48 -14.25
N TYR A 16 -10.18 8.59 -14.60
CA TYR A 16 -9.96 7.16 -14.83
C TYR A 16 -8.75 6.86 -15.74
N ARG A 17 -8.37 7.77 -16.64
CA ARG A 17 -7.19 7.59 -17.51
C ARG A 17 -5.86 7.86 -16.81
N THR A 18 -5.82 8.84 -15.92
CA THR A 18 -4.59 9.33 -15.28
C THR A 18 -4.27 8.60 -13.97
N ARG A 19 -5.31 8.20 -13.24
CA ARG A 19 -5.19 7.53 -11.94
C ARG A 19 -4.42 6.20 -12.01
N PRO A 20 -4.72 5.27 -12.95
CA PRO A 20 -3.96 4.01 -13.04
C PRO A 20 -2.47 4.22 -13.34
N ARG A 21 -2.14 5.25 -14.13
CA ARG A 21 -0.72 5.58 -14.42
C ARG A 21 0.01 6.05 -13.17
N PHE A 22 -0.65 6.86 -12.35
CA PHE A 22 -0.11 7.29 -11.07
C PHE A 22 0.05 6.11 -10.12
N GLU A 23 -1.00 5.30 -9.93
CA GLU A 23 -0.99 4.13 -9.04
C GLU A 23 0.13 3.16 -9.45
N SER A 24 0.24 2.82 -10.74
CA SER A 24 1.32 1.96 -11.24
C SER A 24 2.71 2.53 -11.00
N ARG A 25 2.89 3.85 -11.15
CA ARG A 25 4.18 4.49 -10.86
C ARG A 25 4.51 4.47 -9.37
N LEU A 26 3.53 4.74 -8.52
CA LEU A 26 3.72 4.68 -7.08
C LEU A 26 4.07 3.26 -6.61
N VAL A 27 3.37 2.25 -7.13
CA VAL A 27 3.67 0.84 -6.84
C VAL A 27 5.11 0.49 -7.21
N ASN A 28 5.58 0.93 -8.39
CA ASN A 28 6.96 0.69 -8.81
C ASN A 28 7.97 1.42 -7.89
N ASN A 29 7.71 2.68 -7.53
CA ASN A 29 8.58 3.41 -6.61
C ASN A 29 8.66 2.73 -5.22
N ILE A 30 7.54 2.19 -4.73
CA ILE A 30 7.50 1.43 -3.46
C ILE A 30 8.34 0.15 -3.58
N LYS A 31 8.19 -0.61 -4.67
CA LYS A 31 9.01 -1.81 -4.95
C LYS A 31 10.50 -1.49 -4.98
N ASP A 32 10.87 -0.41 -5.67
CA ASP A 32 12.25 0.02 -5.79
C ASP A 32 12.84 0.45 -4.44
N ALA A 33 12.08 1.20 -3.63
CA ALA A 33 12.52 1.62 -2.31
C ALA A 33 12.72 0.45 -1.34
N LEU A 34 11.79 -0.52 -1.35
CA LEU A 34 11.84 -1.70 -0.48
C LEU A 34 12.96 -2.65 -0.87
N SER A 35 13.15 -2.90 -2.17
CA SER A 35 14.26 -3.74 -2.68
C SER A 35 15.63 -3.16 -2.35
N ARG A 36 15.82 -1.84 -2.50
CA ARG A 36 17.07 -1.15 -2.12
C ARG A 36 17.36 -1.21 -0.62
N SER A 37 16.32 -1.25 0.19
CA SER A 37 16.43 -1.30 1.65
C SER A 37 16.54 -2.73 2.18
N GLY A 38 16.50 -3.75 1.32
CA GLY A 38 16.68 -5.16 1.67
C GLY A 38 15.44 -5.85 2.26
N PHE A 39 14.25 -5.25 2.17
CA PHE A 39 13.02 -5.87 2.64
C PHE A 39 12.48 -6.88 1.61
N LYS A 40 12.01 -8.05 2.07
CA LYS A 40 11.33 -9.02 1.21
C LYS A 40 9.84 -8.77 1.25
N CYS A 41 9.28 -8.46 0.08
CA CYS A 41 7.84 -8.29 -0.07
C CYS A 41 7.24 -9.43 -0.87
N TYR A 42 6.12 -9.95 -0.39
CA TYR A 42 5.41 -11.09 -0.95
C TYR A 42 4.41 -10.64 -2.01
N ASP A 43 3.66 -9.58 -1.72
CA ASP A 43 2.62 -9.08 -2.62
C ASP A 43 2.44 -7.56 -2.50
N ILE A 44 2.15 -6.91 -3.63
CA ILE A 44 1.79 -5.50 -3.69
C ILE A 44 0.64 -5.34 -4.68
N THR A 45 -0.55 -5.10 -4.16
CA THR A 45 -1.79 -5.02 -4.93
C THR A 45 -2.47 -3.67 -4.77
N VAL A 46 -3.23 -3.29 -5.80
CA VAL A 46 -4.05 -2.08 -5.79
C VAL A 46 -5.51 -2.52 -5.92
N SER A 47 -6.34 -2.18 -4.93
CA SER A 47 -7.77 -2.49 -4.93
C SER A 47 -8.56 -1.30 -4.41
N GLY A 48 -9.59 -0.88 -5.16
CA GLY A 48 -10.44 0.26 -4.78
C GLY A 48 -9.70 1.61 -4.65
N GLY A 49 -8.47 1.75 -5.15
CA GLY A 49 -7.61 2.92 -4.92
C GLY A 49 -6.78 2.90 -3.66
N VAL A 50 -6.79 1.77 -2.98
CA VAL A 50 -5.94 1.50 -1.82
C VAL A 50 -4.82 0.57 -2.28
N ILE A 51 -3.59 0.89 -1.88
CA ILE A 51 -2.44 0.05 -2.16
C ILE A 51 -2.18 -0.81 -0.92
N TYR A 52 -2.14 -2.12 -1.11
CA TYR A 52 -1.84 -3.11 -0.10
C TYR A 52 -0.43 -3.63 -0.33
N VAL A 53 0.39 -3.67 0.71
CA VAL A 53 1.78 -4.13 0.66
C VAL A 53 1.97 -5.18 1.73
N GLU A 54 2.25 -6.41 1.32
CA GLU A 54 2.60 -7.51 2.21
C GLU A 54 4.12 -7.69 2.22
N CYS A 55 4.74 -7.33 3.34
CA CYS A 55 6.20 -7.29 3.46
C CYS A 55 6.66 -7.58 4.89
N ASP A 56 7.97 -7.73 5.09
CA ASP A 56 8.59 -7.91 6.41
C ASP A 56 8.26 -6.76 7.38
N GLU A 57 8.40 -7.02 8.67
CA GLU A 57 8.17 -6.01 9.71
C GLU A 57 9.15 -4.83 9.58
N GLY A 58 8.63 -3.61 9.75
CA GLY A 58 9.42 -2.38 9.66
C GLY A 58 9.51 -1.76 8.26
N ALA A 59 8.93 -2.41 7.23
CA ALA A 59 8.85 -1.87 5.88
C ALA A 59 8.13 -0.50 5.80
N GLU A 60 7.22 -0.23 6.75
CA GLU A 60 6.54 1.06 6.91
C GLU A 60 7.48 2.28 6.95
N LYS A 61 8.70 2.11 7.50
CA LYS A 61 9.69 3.19 7.63
C LYS A 61 10.25 3.61 6.28
N VAL A 62 10.28 2.70 5.31
CA VAL A 62 10.72 2.96 3.94
C VAL A 62 9.56 3.47 3.10
N ILE A 63 8.40 2.83 3.23
CA ILE A 63 7.21 3.17 2.42
C ILE A 63 6.78 4.61 2.67
N LYS A 64 6.83 5.09 3.91
CA LYS A 64 6.42 6.46 4.27
C LYS A 64 7.24 7.55 3.58
N ASP A 65 8.49 7.25 3.19
CA ASP A 65 9.41 8.22 2.59
C ASP A 65 9.27 8.26 1.05
N VAL A 66 8.43 7.38 0.46
CA VAL A 66 8.16 7.37 -0.97
C VAL A 66 7.21 8.51 -1.35
N PHE A 67 7.65 9.37 -2.25
CA PHE A 67 6.81 10.47 -2.75
C PHE A 67 5.49 9.97 -3.36
N GLY A 68 4.39 10.58 -2.93
CA GLY A 68 3.02 10.17 -3.31
C GLY A 68 2.31 9.32 -2.24
N VAL A 69 3.05 8.78 -1.27
CA VAL A 69 2.47 8.20 -0.06
C VAL A 69 2.07 9.31 0.90
N HIS A 70 0.81 9.31 1.32
CA HIS A 70 0.29 10.25 2.32
C HIS A 70 0.24 9.62 3.72
N LYS A 71 -0.12 8.34 3.80
CA LYS A 71 -0.15 7.61 5.07
C LYS A 71 0.13 6.13 4.86
N VAL A 72 0.85 5.52 5.79
CA VAL A 72 1.03 4.07 5.87
C VAL A 72 0.41 3.60 7.19
N CYS A 73 -0.43 2.58 7.11
CA CYS A 73 -1.05 1.94 8.27
C CYS A 73 -0.67 0.47 8.28
N ARG A 74 -0.25 -0.06 9.42
CA ARG A 74 -0.18 -1.50 9.64
C ARG A 74 -1.60 -2.05 9.73
N ALA A 75 -1.88 -3.14 9.02
CA ALA A 75 -3.19 -3.78 9.01
C ALA A 75 -3.04 -5.27 9.33
N THR A 76 -4.09 -5.84 9.92
CA THR A 76 -4.19 -7.29 10.13
C THR A 76 -5.22 -7.83 9.15
N LYS A 77 -4.85 -8.87 8.39
CA LYS A 77 -5.79 -9.54 7.47
C LYS A 77 -6.58 -10.56 8.28
N TYR A 78 -7.89 -10.38 8.32
CA TYR A 78 -8.84 -11.35 8.87
C TYR A 78 -9.75 -11.83 7.75
N GLU A 79 -10.02 -13.14 7.76
CA GLU A 79 -11.07 -13.72 6.92
C GLU A 79 -12.33 -13.80 7.78
N PHE A 80 -13.35 -13.06 7.36
CA PHE A 80 -14.61 -12.99 8.11
C PHE A 80 -15.37 -14.30 7.98
N LYS A 81 -15.59 -15.00 9.08
CA LYS A 81 -16.36 -16.25 9.15
C LYS A 81 -17.68 -16.03 9.87
N ASP A 82 -17.68 -15.26 10.95
CA ASP A 82 -18.89 -14.93 11.70
C ASP A 82 -18.81 -13.55 12.39
N LEU A 83 -19.93 -13.11 12.96
CA LEU A 83 -20.05 -11.79 13.58
C LEU A 83 -19.11 -11.59 14.77
N ASN A 84 -18.67 -12.68 15.41
CA ASN A 84 -17.76 -12.60 16.56
C ASN A 84 -16.33 -12.25 16.11
N ASP A 85 -16.01 -12.38 14.82
CA ASP A 85 -14.69 -11.99 14.28
C ASP A 85 -14.46 -10.47 14.24
N ILE A 86 -15.51 -9.65 14.44
CA ILE A 86 -15.44 -8.17 14.44
C ILE A 86 -15.14 -7.61 15.84
N THR A 87 -15.48 -8.33 16.90
CA THR A 87 -15.46 -7.90 18.31
C THR A 87 -14.29 -8.49 19.08
#